data_AF-A0A0S8J1Z8-F1
#
_entry.id   AF-A0A0S8J1Z8-F1
#
_cell.length_a   1.000
_cell.length_b   1.000
_cell.length_c   1.000
_cell.angle_alpha   90.00
_cell.angle_beta   90.00
_cell.angle_gamma   90.00
#
_symmetry.space_group_name_H-M   'P 1'
#
loop_
_entity.id
_entity.type
_entity.pdbx_description
1 polymer ?
#
loop_
_entity_poly.entity_id
_entity_poly.type
_entity_poly.pdbx_seq_one_letter_code
_entity_poly.pdbx_strand_id
1 'polypeptide(L)'
;MIIRGRFIGDAPYFTLHIRSAYFQGLVWLLADTGASRTTLLDRDVRLLGIQLEILEPALLPIVGIGGSVRSFLVRDVELTLASDEGDLVQRQDLWVVQHDLSQLPPEEVSRILRLPSVLGRDLINRFSFSCDYQAGIVQLEGDKRTSFG
;
A
#
# COMPACT_ATOMS: atom_id res chain seq x y z
N MET A 1 13.62 1.72 -16.47
CA MET A 1 12.24 2.05 -16.07
C MET A 1 12.26 2.70 -14.69
N ILE A 2 11.72 3.91 -14.60
CA ILE A 2 11.66 4.72 -13.38
C ILE A 2 10.20 5.02 -13.04
N ILE A 3 9.79 4.61 -11.84
CA ILE A 3 8.51 5.01 -11.23
C ILE A 3 8.81 6.13 -10.25
N ARG A 4 8.20 7.30 -10.47
CA ARG A 4 8.40 8.47 -9.61
C ARG A 4 7.41 8.47 -8.46
N GLY A 5 7.95 8.60 -7.25
CA GLY A 5 7.18 8.91 -6.05
C GLY A 5 7.14 10.41 -5.79
N ARG A 6 6.60 10.78 -4.64
CA ARG A 6 6.60 12.16 -4.14
C ARG A 6 6.74 12.15 -2.63
N PHE A 7 7.48 13.12 -2.10
CA PHE A 7 7.41 13.41 -0.67
C PHE A 7 6.08 14.12 -0.32
N ILE A 8 5.41 13.63 0.72
CA ILE A 8 4.32 14.33 1.41
C ILE A 8 4.84 14.64 2.81
N GLY A 9 5.19 15.91 3.06
CA GLY A 9 6.07 16.24 4.18
C GLY A 9 7.48 15.70 3.91
N ASP A 10 8.01 14.92 4.83
CA ASP A 10 9.27 14.17 4.71
C ASP A 10 9.07 12.70 4.35
N ALA A 11 7.82 12.24 4.23
CA ALA A 11 7.51 10.84 4.00
C ALA A 11 7.39 10.53 2.49
N PRO A 12 8.07 9.48 1.97
CA PRO A 12 8.01 9.10 0.57
C PRO A 12 6.73 8.33 0.23
N TYR A 13 6.01 8.75 -0.82
CA TYR A 13 4.80 8.07 -1.29
C TYR A 13 4.88 7.70 -2.76
N PHE A 14 4.18 6.63 -3.12
CA PHE A 14 3.92 6.24 -4.50
C PHE A 14 2.43 6.14 -4.78
N THR A 15 2.03 6.53 -5.98
CA THR A 15 0.67 6.32 -6.46
C THR A 15 0.53 4.94 -7.10
N LEU A 16 -0.51 4.23 -6.73
CA LEU A 16 -0.83 2.91 -7.26
C LEU A 16 -2.30 2.88 -7.70
N HIS A 17 -2.58 2.50 -8.93
CA HIS A 17 -3.93 2.10 -9.29
C HIS A 17 -4.12 0.63 -8.95
N ILE A 18 -5.14 0.32 -8.16
CA ILE A 18 -5.46 -1.01 -7.67
C ILE A 18 -6.75 -1.45 -8.33
N ARG A 19 -6.80 -2.68 -8.83
CA ARG A 19 -8.01 -3.32 -9.34
C ARG A 19 -8.10 -4.76 -8.86
N SER A 20 -9.23 -5.10 -8.26
CA SER A 20 -9.61 -6.46 -7.87
C SER A 20 -11.00 -6.79 -8.42
N ALA A 21 -11.51 -7.99 -8.10
CA ALA A 21 -12.89 -8.35 -8.37
C ALA A 21 -13.91 -7.53 -7.55
N TYR A 22 -13.49 -6.91 -6.45
CA TYR A 22 -14.40 -6.29 -5.47
C TYR A 22 -14.35 -4.75 -5.50
N PHE A 23 -13.22 -4.17 -5.89
CA PHE A 23 -13.01 -2.72 -5.89
C PHE A 23 -11.90 -2.32 -6.86
N GLN A 24 -11.87 -1.05 -7.22
CA GLN A 24 -10.74 -0.44 -7.91
C GLN A 24 -10.60 1.05 -7.54
N GLY A 25 -9.39 1.58 -7.67
CA GLY A 25 -9.14 3.00 -7.47
C GLY A 25 -7.67 3.35 -7.35
N LEU A 26 -7.39 4.64 -7.27
CA LEU A 26 -6.05 5.18 -7.08
C LEU A 26 -5.78 5.38 -5.58
N VAL A 27 -4.65 4.89 -5.08
CA VAL A 27 -4.20 5.09 -3.69
C VAL A 27 -2.81 5.69 -3.65
N TRP A 28 -2.54 6.45 -2.59
CA TRP A 28 -1.20 6.93 -2.24
C TRP A 28 -0.67 6.06 -1.12
N LEU A 29 0.39 5.31 -1.39
CA LEU A 29 1.00 4.40 -0.43
C LEU A 29 2.29 4.99 0.11
N LEU A 30 2.43 5.01 1.43
CA LEU A 30 3.69 5.34 2.11
C LEU A 30 4.71 4.24 1.82
N ALA A 31 5.88 4.59 1.28
CA ALA A 31 6.97 3.63 1.17
C ALA A 31 7.55 3.33 2.57
N ASP A 32 7.32 2.11 3.03
CA ASP A 32 7.74 1.66 4.37
C ASP A 32 8.63 0.42 4.24
N THR A 33 9.92 0.64 4.37
CA THR A 33 10.91 -0.44 4.37
C THR A 33 10.84 -1.30 5.62
N GLY A 34 10.13 -0.87 6.68
CA GLY A 34 9.82 -1.65 7.88
C GLY A 34 8.68 -2.65 7.66
N ALA A 35 7.75 -2.38 6.75
CA ALA A 35 6.63 -3.26 6.43
C ALA A 35 7.05 -4.41 5.49
N SER A 36 6.68 -5.65 5.85
CA SER A 36 6.94 -6.82 5.00
C SER A 36 5.95 -6.97 3.84
N ARG A 37 4.75 -6.39 3.96
CA ARG A 37 3.64 -6.52 3.01
C ARG A 37 3.03 -5.17 2.67
N THR A 38 2.66 -5.00 1.41
CA THR A 38 1.85 -3.89 0.95
C THR A 38 0.43 -4.05 1.49
N THR A 39 -0.07 -3.03 2.18
CA THR A 39 -1.26 -3.14 3.04
C THR A 39 -2.16 -1.91 2.91
N LEU A 40 -3.46 -2.12 2.67
CA LEU A 40 -4.47 -1.08 2.74
C LEU A 40 -4.99 -0.89 4.16
N LEU A 41 -5.01 0.35 4.64
CA LEU A 41 -5.48 0.75 5.96
C LEU A 41 -6.88 1.37 5.91
N ASP A 42 -7.51 1.49 7.08
CA ASP A 42 -8.92 1.85 7.27
C ASP A 42 -9.39 3.06 6.47
N ARG A 43 -8.53 4.08 6.31
CA ARG A 43 -8.84 5.27 5.52
C ARG A 43 -9.11 4.92 4.06
N ASP A 44 -8.19 4.20 3.42
CA ASP A 44 -8.31 3.86 2.00
C ASP A 44 -9.35 2.76 1.79
N VAL A 45 -9.52 1.85 2.76
CA VAL A 45 -10.64 0.90 2.77
C VAL A 45 -11.99 1.62 2.66
N ARG A 46 -12.18 2.68 3.47
CA ARG A 46 -13.40 3.51 3.43
C ARG A 46 -13.54 4.28 2.12
N LEU A 47 -12.46 4.90 1.64
CA LEU A 47 -12.49 5.71 0.41
C LEU A 47 -12.76 4.86 -0.84
N LEU A 48 -12.24 3.64 -0.87
CA LEU A 48 -12.47 2.67 -1.94
C LEU A 48 -13.80 1.92 -1.81
N GLY A 49 -14.54 2.11 -0.71
CA GLY A 49 -15.81 1.44 -0.47
C GLY A 49 -15.69 -0.08 -0.33
N ILE A 50 -14.56 -0.57 0.21
CA ILE A 50 -14.31 -2.00 0.35
C ILE A 50 -15.22 -2.58 1.44
N GLN A 51 -16.02 -3.56 1.07
CA GLN A 51 -16.84 -4.34 2.00
C GLN A 51 -15.96 -5.44 2.60
N LEU A 52 -15.61 -5.33 3.88
CA LEU A 52 -14.69 -6.28 4.52
C LEU A 52 -15.36 -7.62 4.81
N GLU A 53 -16.69 -7.63 4.89
CA GLU A 53 -17.51 -8.80 5.22
C GLU A 53 -17.45 -9.89 4.15
N ILE A 54 -17.13 -9.50 2.91
CA ILE A 54 -17.02 -10.40 1.76
C ILE A 54 -15.59 -10.88 1.50
N LEU A 55 -14.60 -10.36 2.24
CA LEU A 55 -13.20 -10.70 2.05
C LEU A 55 -12.79 -11.93 2.88
N GLU A 56 -11.83 -12.69 2.37
CA GLU A 56 -11.23 -13.82 3.09
C GLU A 56 -10.43 -13.29 4.30
N PRO A 57 -10.76 -13.70 5.54
CA PRO A 57 -9.92 -13.36 6.69
C PRO A 57 -8.52 -13.96 6.52
N ALA A 58 -7.48 -13.17 6.78
CA ALA A 58 -6.13 -13.69 6.73
C ALA A 58 -5.91 -14.67 7.90
N LEU A 59 -5.20 -15.77 7.63
CA LEU A 59 -4.90 -16.81 8.63
C LEU A 59 -4.09 -16.27 9.83
N LEU A 60 -3.30 -15.23 9.61
CA LEU A 60 -2.49 -14.58 10.63
C LEU A 60 -2.83 -13.08 10.67
N PRO A 61 -2.94 -12.47 11.86
CA PRO A 61 -3.05 -11.02 11.97
C PRO A 61 -1.77 -10.36 11.49
N ILE A 62 -1.88 -9.12 11.01
CA ILE A 62 -0.70 -8.29 10.79
C ILE A 62 -0.26 -7.76 12.16
N VAL A 63 1.04 -7.86 12.44
CA VAL A 63 1.66 -7.39 13.69
C VAL A 63 2.59 -6.25 13.35
N GLY A 64 2.41 -5.11 14.04
CA GLY A 64 3.30 -3.96 13.97
C GLY A 64 3.61 -3.42 15.35
N ILE A 65 4.32 -2.28 15.40
CA ILE A 65 4.68 -1.61 16.66
C ILE A 65 3.43 -1.23 17.48
N GLY A 66 2.30 -0.97 16.82
CA GLY A 66 1.01 -0.67 17.44
C GLY A 66 0.20 -1.87 17.92
N GLY A 67 0.72 -3.10 17.82
CA GLY A 67 0.01 -4.33 18.18
C GLY A 67 -0.45 -5.15 16.97
N SER A 68 -1.35 -6.11 17.23
CA SER A 68 -1.97 -6.93 16.18
C SER A 68 -3.26 -6.29 15.68
N VAL A 69 -3.47 -6.34 14.37
CA VAL A 69 -4.68 -5.85 13.72
C VAL A 69 -5.34 -6.97 12.92
N ARG A 70 -6.68 -6.98 12.90
CA ARG A 70 -7.42 -7.91 12.05
C ARG A 70 -7.07 -7.62 10.60
N SER A 71 -6.82 -8.67 9.83
CA SER A 71 -6.46 -8.52 8.43
C SER A 71 -7.21 -9.49 7.54
N PHE A 72 -7.34 -9.11 6.28
CA PHE A 72 -8.04 -9.79 5.22
C PHE A 72 -7.11 -9.90 4.00
N LEU A 73 -7.30 -10.95 3.23
CA LEU A 73 -6.56 -11.19 2.00
C LEU A 73 -7.46 -10.92 0.80
N VAL A 74 -6.98 -10.11 -0.12
CA VAL A 74 -7.58 -9.96 -1.44
C VAL A 74 -6.63 -10.62 -2.44
N ARG A 75 -7.12 -11.68 -3.09
CA ARG A 75 -6.31 -12.46 -4.02
C ARG A 75 -6.28 -11.82 -5.40
N ASP A 76 -5.17 -12.05 -6.11
CA ASP A 76 -5.04 -11.75 -7.54
C ASP A 76 -5.38 -10.28 -7.89
N VAL A 77 -4.82 -9.35 -7.12
CA VAL A 77 -5.03 -7.92 -7.30
C VAL A 77 -4.06 -7.39 -8.34
N GLU A 78 -4.60 -6.68 -9.34
CA GLU A 78 -3.84 -5.94 -10.32
C GLU A 78 -3.38 -4.61 -9.73
N LEU A 79 -2.07 -4.40 -9.72
CA LEU A 79 -1.41 -3.19 -9.24
C LEU A 79 -0.71 -2.53 -10.44
N THR A 80 -1.09 -1.29 -10.74
CA THR A 80 -0.56 -0.53 -11.87
C THR A 80 0.22 0.70 -11.38
N LEU A 81 1.50 0.75 -11.72
CA LEU A 81 2.42 1.86 -11.44
C LEU A 81 2.73 2.59 -12.74
N ALA A 82 2.53 3.92 -12.77
CA ALA A 82 2.99 4.73 -13.89
C ALA A 82 4.52 4.89 -13.86
N SER A 83 5.18 4.59 -14.97
CA SER A 83 6.62 4.80 -15.15
C SER A 83 6.92 5.71 -16.35
N ASP A 84 8.17 6.11 -16.49
CA ASP A 84 8.67 6.85 -17.65
C ASP A 84 8.68 6.06 -18.97
N GLU A 85 8.58 4.72 -18.89
CA GLU A 85 8.52 3.81 -20.04
C GLU A 85 7.09 3.27 -20.30
N GLY A 86 6.08 3.72 -19.54
CA GLY A 86 4.69 3.27 -19.61
C GLY A 86 4.18 2.69 -18.30
N ASP A 87 2.97 2.11 -18.31
CA ASP A 87 2.39 1.50 -17.11
C ASP A 87 3.03 0.13 -16.83
N LEU A 88 3.52 -0.06 -15.61
CA LEU A 88 3.91 -1.36 -15.08
C LEU A 88 2.72 -2.00 -14.38
N VAL A 89 2.23 -3.10 -14.93
CA VAL A 89 1.16 -3.90 -14.34
C VAL A 89 1.75 -5.15 -13.70
N GLN A 90 1.35 -5.44 -12.47
CA GLN A 90 1.68 -6.69 -11.80
C GLN A 90 0.46 -7.24 -11.07
N ARG A 91 0.44 -8.55 -10.84
CA ARG A 91 -0.60 -9.20 -10.02
C ARG A 91 0.03 -9.77 -8.76
N GLN A 92 -0.61 -9.53 -7.63
CA GLN A 92 -0.24 -10.13 -6.35
C GLN A 92 -1.42 -10.12 -5.38
N ASP A 93 -1.30 -10.89 -4.30
CA ASP A 93 -2.22 -10.76 -3.18
C ASP A 93 -1.96 -9.44 -2.42
N LEU A 94 -3.03 -8.85 -1.90
CA LEU A 94 -3.02 -7.59 -1.17
C LEU A 94 -3.64 -7.78 0.21
N TRP A 95 -3.00 -7.21 1.23
CA TRP A 95 -3.50 -7.23 2.60
C TRP A 95 -4.35 -6.00 2.87
N VAL A 96 -5.46 -6.22 3.58
CA VAL A 96 -6.36 -5.16 4.04
C VAL A 96 -6.52 -5.29 5.53
N VAL A 97 -6.38 -4.20 6.29
CA VAL A 97 -6.52 -4.23 7.76
C VAL A 97 -7.76 -3.50 8.23
N GLN A 98 -8.24 -3.90 9.40
CA GLN A 98 -9.34 -3.27 10.10
C GLN A 98 -8.99 -3.13 11.58
N HIS A 99 -8.94 -1.89 12.06
CA HIS A 99 -8.84 -1.60 13.49
C HIS A 99 -10.22 -1.66 14.15
N ASP A 100 -10.30 -2.19 15.37
CA ASP A 100 -11.49 -2.03 16.19
C ASP A 100 -11.50 -0.62 16.80
N LEU A 101 -12.33 0.25 16.23
CA LEU A 101 -12.44 1.64 16.63
C LEU A 101 -13.55 1.86 17.68
N SER A 102 -14.34 0.82 18.01
CA SER A 102 -15.58 0.97 18.79
C SER A 102 -15.34 1.36 20.24
N GLN A 103 -14.19 0.98 20.80
CA GLN A 103 -13.81 1.23 22.19
C GLN A 103 -12.79 2.36 22.36
N LEU A 104 -12.39 3.01 21.27
CA LEU A 104 -11.30 3.99 21.29
C LEU A 104 -11.84 5.43 21.46
N PRO A 105 -11.13 6.29 22.21
CA PRO A 105 -11.45 7.72 22.26
C PRO A 105 -11.44 8.37 20.86
N PRO A 106 -12.27 9.39 20.61
CA PRO A 106 -12.35 10.04 19.29
C PRO A 106 -11.01 10.55 18.73
N GLU A 107 -10.12 11.02 19.61
CA GLU A 107 -8.78 11.47 19.21
C GLU A 107 -7.92 10.34 18.66
N GLU A 108 -8.00 9.15 19.25
CA GLU A 108 -7.26 7.97 18.82
C GLU A 108 -7.84 7.42 17.52
N VAL A 109 -9.16 7.37 17.40
CA VAL A 109 -9.85 7.05 16.14
C VAL A 109 -9.38 8.00 15.02
N SER A 110 -9.31 9.31 15.29
CA SER A 110 -8.81 10.27 14.30
C SER A 110 -7.34 10.04 13.94
N ARG A 111 -6.50 9.53 14.84
CA ARG A 111 -5.09 9.21 14.54
C ARG A 111 -5.00 7.98 13.66
N ILE A 112 -5.74 6.92 13.97
CA ILE A 112 -5.77 5.68 13.18
C ILE A 112 -6.26 5.96 11.77
N LEU A 113 -7.34 6.72 11.61
CA LEU A 113 -7.88 7.08 10.29
C LEU A 113 -7.00 8.04 9.48
N ARG A 114 -5.91 8.55 10.06
CA ARG A 114 -4.88 9.32 9.34
C ARG A 114 -3.67 8.48 8.96
N LEU A 115 -3.56 7.26 9.47
CA LEU A 115 -2.47 6.36 9.08
C LEU A 115 -2.61 6.05 7.58
N PRO A 116 -1.51 6.19 6.81
CA PRO A 116 -1.53 5.90 5.39
C PRO A 116 -1.52 4.39 5.15
N SER A 117 -2.14 3.96 4.05
CA SER A 117 -1.80 2.65 3.48
C SER A 117 -0.33 2.59 3.10
N VAL A 118 0.22 1.38 3.11
CA VAL A 118 1.67 1.17 3.10
C VAL A 118 2.09 0.35 1.88
N LEU A 119 3.15 0.81 1.21
CA LEU A 119 3.92 0.06 0.24
C LEU A 119 5.05 -0.66 0.97
N GLY A 120 4.98 -1.99 1.02
CA GLY A 120 5.92 -2.82 1.76
C GLY A 120 7.06 -3.40 0.91
N ARG A 121 7.93 -4.15 1.57
CA ARG A 121 9.09 -4.82 0.95
C ARG A 121 8.73 -5.87 -0.10
N ASP A 122 7.53 -6.42 -0.08
CA ASP A 122 7.03 -7.34 -1.11
C ASP A 122 6.97 -6.72 -2.51
N LEU A 123 6.80 -5.39 -2.58
CA LEU A 123 6.90 -4.63 -3.81
C LEU A 123 8.21 -3.83 -3.90
N ILE A 124 8.61 -3.13 -2.83
CA ILE A 124 9.81 -2.28 -2.84
C ILE A 124 11.05 -3.07 -3.28
N ASN A 125 11.24 -4.30 -2.79
CA ASN A 125 12.44 -5.10 -3.09
C ASN A 125 12.51 -5.59 -4.54
N ARG A 126 11.49 -5.36 -5.37
CA ARG A 126 11.52 -5.65 -6.81
C ARG A 126 12.26 -4.58 -7.61
N PHE A 127 12.57 -3.45 -6.98
CA PHE A 127 13.21 -2.30 -7.58
C PHE A 127 14.42 -1.87 -6.74
N SER A 128 15.27 -1.06 -7.35
CA SER A 128 16.17 -0.17 -6.61
C SER A 128 15.34 1.00 -6.08
N PHE A 129 15.15 1.07 -4.77
CA PHE A 129 14.43 2.16 -4.10
C PHE A 129 15.40 3.23 -3.61
N SER A 130 15.21 4.48 -4.02
CA SER A 130 16.02 5.60 -3.57
C SER A 130 15.18 6.81 -3.15
N CYS A 131 15.69 7.51 -2.14
CA CYS A 131 15.16 8.76 -1.62
C CYS A 131 16.31 9.76 -1.49
N ASP A 132 16.25 10.86 -2.23
CA ASP A 132 17.12 12.01 -2.07
C ASP A 132 16.30 13.15 -1.46
N TYR A 133 16.45 13.34 -0.16
CA TYR A 133 15.74 14.37 0.59
C TYR A 133 16.20 15.79 0.23
N GLN A 134 17.44 15.97 -0.20
CA GLN A 134 17.96 17.29 -0.57
C GLN A 134 17.43 17.71 -1.94
N ALA A 135 17.39 16.77 -2.89
CA ALA A 135 16.84 17.00 -4.22
C ALA A 135 15.30 16.86 -4.28
N GLY A 136 14.67 16.32 -3.23
CA GLY A 136 13.24 16.04 -3.20
C GLY A 136 12.82 14.91 -4.13
N ILE A 137 13.73 13.96 -4.41
CA ILE A 137 13.50 12.85 -5.34
C ILE A 137 13.15 11.58 -4.56
N VAL A 138 12.10 10.89 -5.00
CA VAL A 138 11.72 9.55 -4.55
C VAL A 138 11.47 8.72 -5.80
N GLN A 139 12.12 7.56 -5.92
CA GLN A 139 11.93 6.71 -7.10
C GLN A 139 12.13 5.23 -6.83
N LEU A 140 11.44 4.41 -7.63
CA LEU A 140 11.72 3.00 -7.81
C LEU A 140 12.27 2.82 -9.22
N GLU A 141 13.46 2.24 -9.31
CA GLU A 141 14.14 1.95 -10.57
C GLU A 141 14.17 0.44 -10.82
N GLY A 142 13.61 0.01 -11.94
CA GLY A 142 13.56 -1.40 -12.35
C GLY A 142 14.29 -1.66 -13.66
N ASP A 143 14.81 -2.87 -13.80
CA ASP A 143 15.38 -3.37 -15.05
C ASP A 143 14.30 -3.65 -16.09
N LYS A 144 14.61 -3.48 -17.38
CA LYS A 144 13.69 -3.78 -18.51
C LYS A 144 13.15 -5.23 -18.54
N ARG A 145 13.72 -6.14 -17.76
CA ARG A 145 13.27 -7.54 -17.59
C ARG A 145 12.24 -7.73 -16.47
N THR A 146 11.85 -6.68 -15.76
CA THR A 146 10.68 -6.72 -14.84
C THR A 146 9.33 -6.70 -15.57
N SER A 147 9.32 -6.97 -16.88
CA SER A 147 8.11 -7.34 -17.61
C SER A 147 7.63 -8.71 -17.13
N PHE A 148 6.68 -8.67 -16.18
CA PHE A 148 6.03 -9.86 -15.64
C PHE A 148 5.05 -10.43 -16.69
N GLY A 149 5.22 -11.72 -17.00
CA GLY A 149 4.23 -12.52 -17.72
C GLY A 149 3.11 -13.01 -16.80
#